data_AF-A0A9N9J802-F1
#
_entry.id   AF-A0A9N9J802-F1
#
_cell.length_a   1.000
_cell.length_b   1.000
_cell.length_c   1.000
_cell.angle_alpha   90.00
_cell.angle_beta   90.00
_cell.angle_gamma   90.00
#
_symmetry.space_group_name_H-M   'P 1'
#
loop_
_entity.id
_entity.type
_entity.pdbx_description
1 polymer ?
#
loop_
_entity_poly.entity_id
_entity_poly.type
_entity_poly.pdbx_seq_one_letter_code
_entity_poly.pdbx_strand_id
1 'polypeptide(L)'
;RNVFDWMKMFAIAPVVDPSYTFLVNIEKHNYDQRNQVLNFYNLLKRNVKPYLDRIEDRPQTYQTAIEKIIEISFFDMESCDFLVREMIGKERMNERIKRSIDKFISQYIDSDDPRNLERHFKSLSEDLRVECAPVFCEQFSKLLSNNRISWKSEYLESMFHLFSQLFTAELDIMKVLVLLSKSRNVDLLLSFPKWSKFALESRNVKADFRTKISTLCEEWYSTIMSAVTNQKNTANPVIFLYQQLSAISFVLQRRTDIYKKLVDTVEQKILNFPQEWSFKATSFVGALESRIVGDFEKVLRQRLKSPLSIDTNDNAVIKIISQICNSSGSPLY
;
A
#
# COMPACT_ATOMS: atom_id res chain seq x y z
N ARG A 1 19.59 -44.01 -8.17
CA ARG A 1 19.67 -43.40 -6.82
C ARG A 1 18.41 -42.59 -6.64
N ASN A 2 17.68 -42.78 -5.55
CA ASN A 2 16.49 -41.96 -5.28
C ASN A 2 16.99 -40.58 -4.82
N VAL A 3 16.43 -39.50 -5.37
CA VAL A 3 16.82 -38.11 -5.07
C VAL A 3 16.68 -37.80 -3.56
N PHE A 4 15.91 -38.59 -2.82
CA PHE A 4 15.68 -38.43 -1.38
C PHE A 4 16.46 -39.40 -0.49
N ASP A 5 17.40 -40.18 -1.04
CA ASP A 5 18.19 -41.14 -0.25
C ASP A 5 19.03 -40.43 0.83
N TRP A 6 19.41 -39.16 0.64
CA TRP A 6 20.11 -38.37 1.66
C TRP A 6 19.33 -38.24 2.97
N MET A 7 17.99 -38.25 2.94
CA MET A 7 17.17 -38.15 4.15
C MET A 7 17.39 -39.34 5.08
N LYS A 8 17.71 -40.52 4.53
CA LYS A 8 18.04 -41.72 5.33
C LYS A 8 19.34 -41.53 6.11
N MET A 9 20.23 -40.62 5.69
CA MET A 9 21.47 -40.35 6.41
C MET A 9 21.23 -39.75 7.79
N PHE A 10 20.08 -39.11 8.05
CA PHE A 10 19.73 -38.61 9.39
C PHE A 10 19.74 -39.71 10.47
N ALA A 11 19.44 -40.95 10.09
CA ALA A 11 19.44 -42.09 11.02
C ALA A 11 20.84 -42.49 11.48
N ILE A 12 21.84 -42.32 10.63
CA ILE A 12 23.22 -42.74 10.90
C ILE A 12 24.15 -41.56 11.23
N ALA A 13 23.75 -40.34 10.88
CA ALA A 13 24.51 -39.10 11.08
C ALA A 13 25.04 -38.95 12.52
N PRO A 14 24.28 -39.25 13.60
CA PRO A 14 24.81 -39.16 14.96
C PRO A 14 26.10 -39.96 15.21
N VAL A 15 26.36 -41.01 14.41
CA VAL A 15 27.55 -41.86 14.50
C VAL A 15 28.62 -41.43 13.49
N VAL A 16 28.23 -41.17 12.23
CA VAL A 16 29.20 -41.01 11.13
C VAL A 16 29.49 -39.55 10.75
N ASP A 17 28.57 -38.64 11.06
CA ASP A 17 28.68 -37.20 10.81
C ASP A 17 27.84 -36.44 11.86
N PRO A 18 28.29 -36.38 13.13
CA PRO A 18 27.48 -35.85 14.22
C PRO A 18 27.11 -34.38 14.05
N SER A 19 27.84 -33.66 13.19
CA SER A 19 27.62 -32.25 12.87
C SER A 19 26.69 -32.05 11.67
N TYR A 20 26.18 -33.12 11.06
CA TYR A 20 25.29 -33.08 9.90
C TYR A 20 25.88 -32.28 8.72
N THR A 21 27.20 -32.32 8.56
CA THR A 21 27.94 -31.58 7.51
C THR A 21 27.55 -32.01 6.10
N PHE A 22 27.05 -33.24 5.91
CA PHE A 22 26.58 -33.72 4.61
C PHE A 22 25.47 -32.84 4.00
N LEU A 23 24.69 -32.13 4.82
CA LEU A 23 23.61 -31.24 4.36
C LEU A 23 24.12 -30.11 3.47
N VAL A 24 25.38 -29.71 3.64
CA VAL A 24 25.99 -28.64 2.83
C VAL A 24 26.06 -29.02 1.34
N ASN A 25 26.12 -30.32 1.05
CA ASN A 25 26.23 -30.84 -0.33
C ASN A 25 24.86 -31.19 -0.94
N ILE A 26 23.76 -30.92 -0.23
CA ILE A 26 22.40 -31.21 -0.74
C ILE A 26 21.87 -29.96 -1.43
N GLU A 27 21.60 -30.09 -2.73
CA GLU A 27 21.00 -29.04 -3.52
C GLU A 27 19.47 -29.12 -3.49
N LYS A 28 18.82 -27.95 -3.57
CA LYS A 28 17.38 -27.85 -3.73
C LYS A 28 16.96 -28.50 -5.05
N HIS A 29 15.98 -29.40 -4.98
CA HIS A 29 15.38 -29.99 -6.18
C HIS A 29 14.24 -29.12 -6.70
N ASN A 30 14.10 -29.03 -8.03
CA ASN A 30 12.98 -28.32 -8.66
C ASN A 30 11.85 -29.33 -8.93
N TYR A 31 10.67 -29.05 -8.39
CA TYR A 31 9.48 -29.87 -8.60
C TYR A 31 8.53 -29.19 -9.57
N ASP A 32 8.07 -29.94 -10.57
CA ASP A 32 7.11 -29.44 -11.55
C ASP A 32 5.65 -29.62 -11.08
N GLN A 33 5.43 -30.50 -10.09
CA GLN A 33 4.09 -30.87 -9.62
C GLN A 33 3.95 -30.77 -8.10
N ARG A 34 2.83 -30.18 -7.65
CA ARG A 34 2.49 -30.05 -6.22
C ARG A 34 2.48 -31.39 -5.48
N ASN A 35 2.03 -32.48 -6.11
CA ASN A 35 2.05 -33.82 -5.50
C ASN A 35 3.47 -34.31 -5.19
N GLN A 36 4.48 -33.90 -5.96
CA GLN A 36 5.87 -34.25 -5.69
C GLN A 36 6.41 -33.48 -4.48
N VAL A 37 6.06 -32.20 -4.34
CA VAL A 37 6.38 -31.38 -3.16
C VAL A 37 5.74 -31.98 -1.90
N LEU A 38 4.47 -32.38 -1.97
CA LEU A 38 3.78 -33.04 -0.84
C LEU A 38 4.44 -34.37 -0.46
N ASN A 39 4.85 -35.17 -1.45
CA ASN A 39 5.59 -36.40 -1.19
C ASN A 39 6.95 -36.12 -0.53
N PHE A 40 7.67 -35.09 -0.98
CA PHE A 40 8.91 -34.64 -0.36
C PHE A 40 8.70 -34.24 1.11
N TYR A 41 7.67 -33.46 1.42
CA TYR A 41 7.33 -33.09 2.80
C TYR A 41 7.00 -34.29 3.68
N ASN A 42 6.26 -35.27 3.16
CA ASN A 42 5.98 -36.50 3.89
C ASN A 42 7.26 -37.28 4.20
N LEU A 43 8.18 -37.36 3.24
CA LEU A 43 9.48 -38.00 3.44
C LEU A 43 10.34 -37.23 4.44
N LEU A 44 10.33 -35.90 4.41
CA LEU A 44 11.05 -35.06 5.36
C LEU A 44 10.53 -35.26 6.78
N LYS A 45 9.20 -35.20 6.97
CA LYS A 45 8.57 -35.44 8.27
C LYS A 45 8.86 -36.84 8.81
N ARG A 46 8.87 -37.86 7.96
CA ARG A 46 9.11 -39.25 8.37
C ARG A 46 10.57 -39.54 8.68
N ASN A 47 11.49 -39.06 7.84
CA ASN A 47 12.89 -39.50 7.84
C ASN A 47 13.85 -38.48 8.47
N VAL A 48 13.45 -37.22 8.62
CA VAL A 48 14.32 -36.13 9.10
C VAL A 48 13.88 -35.61 10.46
N LYS A 49 12.59 -35.25 10.62
CA LYS A 49 12.06 -34.63 11.85
C LYS A 49 12.42 -35.38 13.16
N PRO A 50 12.25 -36.71 13.28
CA PRO A 50 12.54 -37.41 14.53
C PRO A 50 14.01 -37.32 14.97
N TYR A 51 14.92 -37.11 14.02
CA TYR A 51 16.35 -36.99 14.29
C TYR A 51 16.76 -35.53 14.56
N LEU A 52 16.11 -34.56 13.92
CA LEU A 52 16.25 -33.14 14.28
C LEU A 52 15.85 -32.90 15.74
N ASP A 53 14.76 -33.52 16.20
CA ASP A 53 14.29 -33.39 17.58
C ASP A 53 15.29 -33.92 18.62
N ARG A 54 16.09 -34.93 18.25
CA ARG A 54 17.09 -35.53 19.13
C ARG A 54 18.35 -34.71 19.31
N ILE A 55 18.55 -33.69 18.47
CA ILE A 55 19.75 -32.84 18.50
C ILE A 55 19.42 -31.40 18.92
N GLU A 56 18.20 -31.16 19.40
CA GLU A 56 17.75 -29.85 19.89
C GLU A 56 18.62 -29.32 21.03
N ASP A 57 19.12 -30.22 21.89
CA ASP A 57 20.05 -29.94 22.99
C ASP A 57 21.46 -29.52 22.50
N ARG A 58 21.71 -29.55 21.19
CA ARG A 58 22.92 -29.08 20.51
C ARG A 58 22.60 -27.87 19.62
N PRO A 59 22.44 -26.65 20.18
CA PRO A 59 21.86 -25.52 19.48
C PRO A 59 22.53 -25.16 18.16
N GLN A 60 23.87 -25.20 18.10
CA GLN A 60 24.62 -24.85 16.90
C GLN A 60 24.37 -25.85 15.76
N THR A 61 24.41 -27.15 16.07
CA THR A 61 24.15 -28.22 15.08
C THR A 61 22.71 -28.20 14.63
N TYR A 62 21.76 -28.07 15.56
CA TYR A 62 20.34 -27.95 15.26
C TYR A 62 20.05 -26.77 14.34
N GLN A 63 20.53 -25.57 14.68
CA GLN A 63 20.32 -24.36 13.88
C GLN A 63 20.87 -24.50 12.47
N THR A 64 22.11 -24.98 12.31
CA THR A 64 22.71 -25.17 10.98
C THR A 64 21.96 -26.22 10.16
N ALA A 65 21.49 -27.31 10.80
CA ALA A 65 20.66 -28.30 10.12
C ALA A 65 19.33 -27.68 9.66
N ILE A 66 18.62 -26.95 10.55
CA ILE A 66 17.35 -26.29 10.21
C ILE A 66 17.51 -25.26 9.10
N GLU A 67 18.55 -24.41 9.12
CA GLU A 67 18.81 -23.45 8.04
C GLU A 67 18.93 -24.15 6.68
N LYS A 68 19.66 -25.27 6.63
CA LYS A 68 19.78 -26.09 5.41
C LYS A 68 18.48 -26.78 5.04
N ILE A 69 17.70 -27.25 6.01
CA ILE A 69 16.37 -27.81 5.74
C ILE A 69 15.43 -26.75 5.15
N ILE A 70 15.46 -25.51 5.64
CA ILE A 70 14.68 -24.41 5.07
C ILE A 70 15.12 -24.16 3.62
N GLU A 71 16.42 -24.04 3.37
CA GLU A 71 16.97 -23.78 2.04
C GLU A 71 16.53 -24.79 0.98
N ILE A 72 16.61 -26.09 1.31
CA ILE A 72 16.25 -27.16 0.37
C ILE A 72 14.74 -27.39 0.24
N SER A 73 13.94 -26.87 1.18
CA SER A 73 12.51 -27.17 1.27
C SER A 73 11.59 -25.98 1.02
N PHE A 74 12.11 -24.76 0.84
CA PHE A 74 11.29 -23.58 0.59
C PHE A 74 10.95 -23.48 -0.91
N PHE A 75 9.77 -23.94 -1.31
CA PHE A 75 9.31 -23.93 -2.71
C PHE A 75 8.33 -22.79 -3.00
N ASP A 76 7.50 -22.44 -2.02
CA ASP A 76 6.42 -21.46 -2.08
C ASP A 76 6.07 -20.95 -0.67
N MET A 77 5.05 -20.09 -0.56
CA MET A 77 4.62 -19.57 0.74
C MET A 77 4.06 -20.64 1.68
N GLU A 78 3.41 -21.68 1.15
CA GLU A 78 2.89 -22.79 1.97
C GLU A 78 4.04 -23.59 2.62
N SER A 79 5.22 -23.56 2.00
CA SER A 79 6.45 -24.13 2.55
C SER A 79 6.81 -23.53 3.91
N CYS A 80 6.53 -22.24 4.12
CA CYS A 80 6.75 -21.57 5.40
C CYS A 80 5.89 -22.20 6.50
N ASP A 81 4.59 -22.41 6.23
CA ASP A 81 3.66 -23.04 7.16
C ASP A 81 4.10 -24.47 7.50
N PHE A 82 4.45 -25.27 6.50
CA PHE A 82 4.96 -26.62 6.71
C PHE A 82 6.25 -26.62 7.56
N LEU A 83 7.23 -25.79 7.21
CA LEU A 83 8.51 -25.73 7.92
C LEU A 83 8.32 -25.34 9.38
N VAL A 84 7.55 -24.29 9.67
CA VAL A 84 7.36 -23.86 11.05
C VAL A 84 6.52 -24.85 11.83
N ARG A 85 5.39 -25.33 11.29
CA ARG A 85 4.44 -26.14 12.06
C ARG A 85 4.87 -27.59 12.21
N GLU A 86 5.39 -28.18 11.14
CA GLU A 86 5.65 -29.62 11.08
C GLU A 86 7.13 -29.97 11.31
N MET A 87 8.06 -29.07 10.98
CA MET A 87 9.50 -29.36 11.06
C MET A 87 10.19 -28.69 12.24
N ILE A 88 9.89 -27.44 12.55
CA ILE A 88 10.62 -26.64 13.55
C ILE A 88 9.89 -26.60 14.89
N GLY A 89 8.61 -26.23 14.90
CA GLY A 89 7.86 -25.84 16.10
C GLY A 89 8.02 -24.35 16.40
N LYS A 90 6.91 -23.65 16.74
CA LYS A 90 6.90 -22.20 16.99
C LYS A 90 7.80 -21.84 18.17
N GLU A 91 7.81 -22.68 19.20
CA GLU A 91 8.61 -22.55 20.42
C GLU A 91 10.13 -22.64 20.19
N ARG A 92 10.55 -23.21 19.06
CA ARG A 92 11.97 -23.39 18.71
C ARG A 92 12.48 -22.35 17.71
N MET A 93 11.62 -21.41 17.31
CA MET A 93 11.96 -20.36 16.35
C MET A 93 12.77 -19.23 16.99
N ASN A 94 14.06 -19.49 17.21
CA ASN A 94 14.99 -18.44 17.64
C ASN A 94 15.27 -17.42 16.52
N GLU A 95 15.92 -16.30 16.87
CA GLU A 95 16.23 -15.20 15.94
C GLU A 95 17.04 -15.62 14.71
N ARG A 96 17.89 -16.65 14.82
CA ARG A 96 18.70 -17.13 13.69
C ARG A 96 17.83 -17.88 12.68
N ILE A 97 16.98 -18.80 13.17
CA ILE A 97 16.02 -19.53 12.33
C ILE A 97 15.03 -18.57 11.70
N LYS A 98 14.49 -17.61 12.49
CA LYS A 98 13.58 -16.57 12.00
C LYS A 98 14.20 -15.77 10.85
N ARG A 99 15.42 -15.25 11.03
CA ARG A 99 16.15 -14.54 9.95
C ARG A 99 16.32 -15.38 8.70
N SER A 100 16.53 -16.69 8.86
CA SER A 100 16.66 -17.60 7.72
C SER A 100 15.33 -17.73 6.97
N ILE A 101 14.21 -17.90 7.67
CA ILE A 101 12.86 -17.92 7.07
C ILE A 101 12.56 -16.57 6.38
N ASP A 102 12.78 -15.47 7.08
CA ASP A 102 12.54 -14.10 6.58
C ASP A 102 13.31 -13.85 5.28
N LYS A 103 14.56 -14.33 5.20
CA LYS A 103 15.38 -14.24 3.98
C LYS A 103 14.72 -14.96 2.79
N PHE A 104 14.22 -16.18 2.97
CA PHE A 104 13.60 -16.93 1.88
C PHE A 104 12.23 -16.38 1.50
N ILE A 105 11.43 -15.91 2.47
CA ILE A 105 10.18 -15.18 2.18
C ILE A 105 10.50 -13.93 1.36
N SER A 106 11.45 -13.11 1.82
CA SER A 106 11.87 -11.88 1.14
C SER A 106 12.30 -12.14 -0.30
N GLN A 107 13.12 -13.17 -0.53
CA GLN A 107 13.52 -13.57 -1.89
C GLN A 107 12.35 -14.03 -2.75
N TYR A 108 11.39 -14.75 -2.17
CA TYR A 108 10.22 -15.25 -2.89
C TYR A 108 9.26 -14.12 -3.30
N ILE A 109 9.07 -13.12 -2.44
CA ILE A 109 8.17 -11.99 -2.70
C ILE A 109 8.86 -10.79 -3.37
N ASP A 110 10.17 -10.83 -3.62
CA ASP A 110 10.93 -9.67 -4.12
C ASP A 110 10.40 -9.13 -5.45
N SER A 111 9.96 -10.03 -6.32
CA SER A 111 9.37 -9.73 -7.63
C SER A 111 7.84 -9.62 -7.61
N ASP A 112 7.19 -9.71 -6.45
CA ASP A 112 5.74 -9.67 -6.38
C ASP A 112 5.18 -8.36 -6.91
N ASP A 113 4.10 -8.49 -7.68
CA ASP A 113 3.19 -7.37 -7.89
C ASP A 113 2.33 -7.14 -6.63
N PRO A 114 1.66 -5.99 -6.50
CA PRO A 114 0.82 -5.69 -5.35
C PRO A 114 -0.25 -6.76 -5.01
N ARG A 115 -0.78 -7.48 -6.01
CA ARG A 115 -1.81 -8.52 -5.78
C ARG A 115 -1.20 -9.81 -5.26
N ASN A 116 -0.05 -10.20 -5.80
CA ASN A 116 0.66 -11.39 -5.36
C ASN A 116 1.13 -11.23 -3.91
N LEU A 117 1.61 -10.03 -3.53
CA LEU A 117 2.01 -9.75 -2.16
C LEU A 117 0.85 -9.96 -1.17
N GLU A 118 -0.34 -9.43 -1.47
CA GLU A 118 -1.54 -9.65 -0.65
C GLU A 118 -1.93 -11.13 -0.59
N ARG A 119 -1.90 -11.83 -1.74
CA ARG A 119 -2.25 -13.24 -1.84
C ARG A 119 -1.31 -14.11 -1.00
N HIS A 120 0.00 -13.88 -1.10
CA HIS A 120 1.03 -14.58 -0.35
C HIS A 120 0.94 -14.32 1.14
N PHE A 121 0.60 -13.10 1.56
CA PHE A 121 0.34 -12.82 2.97
C PHE A 121 -0.88 -13.60 3.47
N LYS A 122 -1.96 -13.64 2.67
CA LYS A 122 -3.19 -14.37 3.01
C LYS A 122 -3.03 -15.89 2.98
N SER A 123 -2.08 -16.44 2.23
CA SER A 123 -1.84 -17.90 2.24
C SER A 123 -1.18 -18.38 3.53
N LEU A 124 -0.48 -17.50 4.25
CA LEU A 124 0.09 -17.84 5.56
C LEU A 124 -0.99 -18.05 6.60
N SER A 125 -0.73 -18.96 7.54
CA SER A 125 -1.56 -19.06 8.75
C SER A 125 -1.47 -17.82 9.63
N GLU A 126 -2.52 -17.59 10.44
CA GLU A 126 -2.65 -16.37 11.26
C GLU A 126 -1.46 -16.14 12.20
N ASP A 127 -0.97 -17.19 12.86
CA ASP A 127 0.22 -17.13 13.70
C ASP A 127 1.47 -16.67 12.93
N LEU A 128 1.66 -17.17 11.71
CA LEU A 128 2.82 -16.85 10.90
C LEU A 128 2.73 -15.48 10.26
N ARG A 129 1.52 -14.98 9.99
CA ARG A 129 1.33 -13.61 9.50
C ARG A 129 1.90 -12.60 10.49
N VAL A 130 1.71 -12.83 11.79
CA VAL A 130 2.29 -11.96 12.83
C VAL A 130 3.82 -12.02 12.80
N GLU A 131 4.39 -13.22 12.73
CA GLU A 131 5.84 -13.40 12.74
C GLU A 131 6.54 -12.81 11.51
N CYS A 132 5.92 -12.99 10.34
CA CYS A 132 6.47 -12.60 9.04
C CYS A 132 6.07 -11.18 8.60
N ALA A 133 5.15 -10.51 9.31
CA ALA A 133 4.68 -9.16 9.00
C ALA A 133 5.81 -8.16 8.68
N PRO A 134 6.96 -8.14 9.40
CA PRO A 134 8.04 -7.22 9.09
C PRO A 134 8.56 -7.31 7.65
N VAL A 135 8.71 -8.54 7.12
CA VAL A 135 9.19 -8.78 5.74
C VAL A 135 8.19 -8.26 4.72
N PHE A 136 6.89 -8.47 4.98
CA PHE A 136 5.82 -7.95 4.14
C PHE A 136 5.72 -6.42 4.21
N CYS A 137 5.92 -5.80 5.38
CA CYS A 137 5.95 -4.35 5.53
C CYS A 137 7.09 -3.69 4.74
N GLU A 138 8.26 -4.33 4.69
CA GLU A 138 9.39 -3.88 3.88
C GLU A 138 9.05 -3.93 2.39
N GLN A 139 8.58 -5.08 1.91
CA GLN A 139 8.21 -5.24 0.49
C GLN A 139 7.06 -4.31 0.09
N PHE A 140 6.06 -4.13 0.96
CA PHE A 140 4.98 -3.18 0.77
C PHE A 140 5.50 -1.76 0.55
N SER A 141 6.44 -1.32 1.40
CA SER A 141 7.05 0.02 1.31
C SER A 141 7.90 0.18 0.05
N LYS A 142 8.61 -0.89 -0.36
CA LYS A 142 9.37 -0.94 -1.62
C LYS A 142 8.46 -0.77 -2.83
N LEU A 143 7.31 -1.42 -2.85
CA LEU A 143 6.31 -1.27 -3.92
C LEU A 143 5.76 0.16 -3.99
N LEU A 144 5.37 0.75 -2.86
CA LEU A 144 4.87 2.14 -2.82
C LEU A 144 5.91 3.15 -3.32
N SER A 145 7.19 2.88 -3.06
CA SER A 145 8.30 3.76 -3.49
C SER A 145 8.71 3.53 -4.95
N ASN A 146 8.21 2.47 -5.60
CA ASN A 146 8.59 2.12 -6.95
C ASN A 146 7.78 2.91 -7.99
N ASN A 147 8.40 3.97 -8.52
CA ASN A 147 7.82 4.82 -9.54
C ASN A 147 7.63 4.15 -10.92
N ARG A 148 8.13 2.92 -11.13
CA ARG A 148 7.98 2.18 -12.39
C ARG A 148 6.66 1.40 -12.46
N ILE A 149 5.97 1.22 -11.34
CA ILE A 149 4.70 0.50 -11.30
C ILE A 149 3.61 1.39 -11.90
N SER A 150 2.91 0.84 -12.90
CA SER A 150 1.66 1.41 -13.38
C SER A 150 0.53 0.97 -12.46
N TRP A 151 0.15 1.85 -11.54
CA TRP A 151 -0.86 1.58 -10.54
C TRP A 151 -2.25 1.54 -11.17
N LYS A 152 -2.96 0.43 -10.93
CA LYS A 152 -4.36 0.23 -11.36
C LYS A 152 -5.25 0.11 -10.13
N SER A 153 -6.56 0.25 -10.33
CA SER A 153 -7.57 0.10 -9.27
C SER A 153 -7.42 -1.23 -8.50
N GLU A 154 -7.21 -2.34 -9.21
CA GLU A 154 -6.97 -3.65 -8.59
C GLU A 154 -5.73 -3.69 -7.68
N TYR A 155 -4.64 -3.01 -8.06
CA TYR A 155 -3.41 -2.97 -7.27
C TYR A 155 -3.59 -2.09 -6.03
N LEU A 156 -4.27 -0.96 -6.19
CA LEU A 156 -4.60 -0.07 -5.07
C LEU A 156 -5.49 -0.77 -4.05
N GLU A 157 -6.47 -1.55 -4.50
CA GLU A 157 -7.36 -2.28 -3.60
C GLU A 157 -6.62 -3.38 -2.85
N SER A 158 -5.79 -4.18 -3.54
CA SER A 158 -4.95 -5.18 -2.90
C SER A 158 -4.00 -4.59 -1.86
N MET A 159 -3.33 -3.48 -2.18
CA MET A 159 -2.48 -2.80 -1.20
C MET A 159 -3.27 -2.23 -0.04
N PHE A 160 -4.46 -1.69 -0.27
CA PHE A 160 -5.30 -1.18 0.81
C PHE A 160 -5.76 -2.30 1.75
N HIS A 161 -6.14 -3.46 1.22
CA HIS A 161 -6.47 -4.64 2.01
C HIS A 161 -5.26 -5.21 2.77
N LEU A 162 -4.08 -5.20 2.17
CA LEU A 162 -2.87 -5.61 2.85
C LEU A 162 -2.48 -4.61 3.94
N PHE A 163 -2.63 -3.31 3.67
CA PHE A 163 -2.36 -2.22 4.62
C PHE A 163 -3.17 -2.37 5.91
N SER A 164 -4.47 -2.66 5.79
CA SER A 164 -5.35 -2.82 6.95
C SER A 164 -5.01 -4.02 7.84
N GLN A 165 -4.27 -5.00 7.32
CA GLN A 165 -3.84 -6.18 8.05
C GLN A 165 -2.42 -6.03 8.63
N LEU A 166 -1.49 -5.42 7.87
CA LEU A 166 -0.08 -5.29 8.28
C LEU A 166 0.15 -4.18 9.31
N PHE A 167 -0.55 -3.06 9.15
CA PHE A 167 -0.22 -1.85 9.88
C PHE A 167 -1.26 -1.53 10.95
N THR A 168 -0.95 -1.90 12.19
CA THR A 168 -1.79 -1.63 13.36
C THR A 168 -1.27 -0.47 14.21
N ALA A 169 0.06 -0.29 14.25
CA ALA A 169 0.74 0.75 15.02
C ALA A 169 0.69 2.12 14.32
N GLU A 170 0.41 3.18 15.08
CA GLU A 170 0.35 4.57 14.59
C GLU A 170 1.64 5.00 13.87
N LEU A 171 2.81 4.60 14.39
CA LEU A 171 4.10 4.96 13.80
C LEU A 171 4.30 4.39 12.40
N ASP A 172 3.94 3.12 12.19
CA ASP A 172 4.16 2.48 10.88
C ASP A 172 3.13 2.94 9.85
N ILE A 173 1.91 3.25 10.30
CA ILE A 173 0.90 3.88 9.45
C ILE A 173 1.34 5.26 8.99
N MET A 174 1.98 6.05 9.86
CA MET A 174 2.56 7.33 9.43
C MET A 174 3.61 7.18 8.36
N LYS A 175 4.49 6.17 8.44
CA LYS A 175 5.48 5.93 7.38
C LYS A 175 4.78 5.71 6.03
N VAL A 176 3.71 4.92 5.99
CA VAL A 176 2.93 4.66 4.78
C VAL A 176 2.24 5.93 4.27
N LEU A 177 1.55 6.68 5.12
CA LEU A 177 0.86 7.90 4.70
C LEU A 177 1.82 8.98 4.20
N VAL A 178 3.02 9.07 4.79
CA VAL A 178 4.11 9.94 4.30
C VAL A 178 4.49 9.56 2.87
N LEU A 179 4.72 8.28 2.58
CA LEU A 179 5.04 7.80 1.23
C LEU A 179 3.95 8.17 0.23
N LEU A 180 2.67 7.95 0.57
CA LEU A 180 1.54 8.30 -0.28
C LEU A 180 1.44 9.80 -0.53
N SER A 181 1.58 10.63 0.51
CA SER A 181 1.47 12.09 0.42
C SER A 181 2.48 12.74 -0.52
N LYS A 182 3.60 12.06 -0.79
CA LYS A 182 4.73 12.51 -1.59
C LYS A 182 4.90 11.70 -2.88
N SER A 183 3.96 10.82 -3.19
CA SER A 183 4.02 9.96 -4.37
C SER A 183 4.05 10.79 -5.66
N ARG A 184 4.93 10.41 -6.59
CA ARG A 184 4.94 10.95 -7.95
C ARG A 184 3.94 10.23 -8.86
N ASN A 185 3.49 9.04 -8.46
CA ASN A 185 2.39 8.34 -9.13
C ASN A 185 1.05 8.92 -8.66
N VAL A 186 0.25 9.39 -9.61
CA VAL A 186 -1.01 10.09 -9.35
C VAL A 186 -2.07 9.18 -8.74
N ASP A 187 -2.17 7.92 -9.17
CA ASP A 187 -3.16 6.98 -8.64
C ASP A 187 -2.88 6.65 -7.16
N LEU A 188 -1.59 6.45 -6.81
CA LEU A 188 -1.18 6.33 -5.41
C LEU A 188 -1.48 7.60 -4.62
N LEU A 189 -1.15 8.77 -5.18
CA LEU A 189 -1.41 10.05 -4.52
C LEU A 189 -2.91 10.21 -4.25
N LEU A 190 -3.76 9.93 -5.24
CA LEU A 190 -5.22 9.99 -5.12
C LEU A 190 -5.81 8.97 -4.14
N SER A 191 -5.08 7.91 -3.80
CA SER A 191 -5.51 6.92 -2.82
C SER A 191 -5.36 7.40 -1.36
N PHE A 192 -4.53 8.41 -1.10
CA PHE A 192 -4.21 8.90 0.26
C PHE A 192 -5.43 9.22 1.13
N PRO A 193 -6.52 9.89 0.66
CA PRO A 193 -7.67 10.19 1.50
C PRO A 193 -8.35 8.93 2.04
N LYS A 194 -8.50 7.89 1.21
CA LYS A 194 -9.08 6.59 1.62
C LYS A 194 -8.28 5.96 2.75
N TRP A 195 -6.95 5.98 2.64
CA TRP A 195 -6.05 5.35 3.61
C TRP A 195 -5.97 6.15 4.91
N SER A 196 -5.95 7.47 4.80
CA SER A 196 -5.99 8.39 5.95
C SER A 196 -7.31 8.29 6.72
N LYS A 197 -8.44 8.16 6.00
CA LYS A 197 -9.76 7.93 6.59
C LYS A 197 -9.78 6.64 7.39
N PHE A 198 -9.35 5.54 6.79
CA PHE A 198 -9.20 4.27 7.49
C PHE A 198 -8.31 4.41 8.74
N ALA A 199 -7.17 5.08 8.64
CA ALA A 199 -6.25 5.27 9.76
C ALA A 199 -6.87 6.04 10.94
N LEU A 200 -7.82 6.94 10.68
CA LEU A 200 -8.52 7.75 11.69
C LEU A 200 -9.77 7.06 12.25
N GLU A 201 -10.44 6.21 11.47
CA GLU A 201 -11.68 5.52 11.85
C GLU A 201 -11.42 4.17 12.52
N SER A 202 -10.33 3.49 12.17
CA SER A 202 -10.02 2.14 12.66
C SER A 202 -9.72 2.03 14.15
N ARG A 203 -9.51 3.16 14.87
CA ARG A 203 -9.10 3.13 16.28
C ARG A 203 -9.32 4.45 17.03
N ASN A 204 -9.20 4.36 18.35
CA ASN A 204 -9.03 5.51 19.24
C ASN A 204 -7.64 6.14 19.03
N VAL A 205 -7.53 6.99 18.02
CA VAL A 205 -6.29 7.71 17.68
C VAL A 205 -5.97 8.82 18.68
N LYS A 206 -4.68 8.97 18.99
CA LYS A 206 -4.19 10.06 19.85
C LYS A 206 -4.33 11.43 19.16
N ALA A 207 -4.42 12.50 19.94
CA ALA A 207 -4.51 13.86 19.41
C ALA A 207 -3.28 14.26 18.57
N ASP A 208 -2.08 13.83 18.97
CA ASP A 208 -0.84 14.04 18.22
C ASP A 208 -0.89 13.35 16.83
N PHE A 209 -1.37 12.11 16.79
CA PHE A 209 -1.54 11.37 15.52
C PHE A 209 -2.53 12.06 14.58
N ARG A 210 -3.68 12.54 15.09
CA ARG A 210 -4.64 13.33 14.30
C ARG A 210 -3.99 14.60 13.74
N THR A 211 -3.17 15.27 14.55
CA THR A 211 -2.47 16.49 14.15
C THR A 211 -1.49 16.23 13.02
N LYS A 212 -0.70 15.15 13.12
CA LYS A 212 0.23 14.71 12.07
C LYS A 212 -0.48 14.37 10.76
N ILE A 213 -1.61 13.67 10.81
CA ILE A 213 -2.42 13.40 9.60
C ILE A 213 -2.91 14.71 8.98
N SER A 214 -3.35 15.68 9.79
CA SER A 214 -3.81 16.96 9.26
C SER A 214 -2.68 17.72 8.54
N THR A 215 -1.46 17.68 9.07
CA THR A 215 -0.27 18.22 8.38
C THR A 215 0.02 17.47 7.08
N LEU A 216 -0.10 16.14 7.07
CA LEU A 216 0.07 15.36 5.83
C LEU A 216 -1.01 15.65 4.79
N CYS A 217 -2.25 15.94 5.18
CA CYS A 217 -3.28 16.41 4.25
C CYS A 217 -2.85 17.71 3.56
N GLU A 218 -2.17 18.61 4.28
CA GLU A 218 -1.65 19.85 3.71
C GLU A 218 -0.54 19.59 2.68
N GLU A 219 0.44 18.74 3.05
CA GLU A 219 1.53 18.34 2.16
C GLU A 219 1.01 17.61 0.91
N TRP A 220 0.12 16.64 1.12
CA TRP A 220 -0.54 15.88 0.06
C TRP A 220 -1.28 16.79 -0.92
N TYR A 221 -2.09 17.70 -0.40
CA TYR A 221 -2.89 18.60 -1.22
C TYR A 221 -1.99 19.54 -2.04
N SER A 222 -0.89 20.00 -1.45
CA SER A 222 0.15 20.78 -2.15
C SER A 222 0.81 20.00 -3.28
N THR A 223 1.13 18.73 -3.06
CA THR A 223 1.65 17.82 -4.09
C THR A 223 0.64 17.63 -5.22
N ILE A 224 -0.62 17.37 -4.90
CA ILE A 224 -1.71 17.23 -5.87
C ILE A 224 -1.84 18.50 -6.72
N MET A 225 -1.92 19.66 -6.08
CA MET A 225 -2.05 20.93 -6.77
C MET A 225 -0.92 21.14 -7.77
N SER A 226 0.29 20.73 -7.41
CA SER A 226 1.47 20.82 -8.28
C SER A 226 1.38 19.86 -9.46
N ALA A 227 0.93 18.61 -9.23
CA ALA A 227 0.71 17.62 -10.27
C ALA A 227 -0.34 18.10 -11.31
N VAL A 228 -1.47 18.63 -10.86
CA VAL A 228 -2.55 19.14 -11.72
C VAL A 228 -2.10 20.31 -12.59
N THR A 229 -1.34 21.24 -12.01
CA THR A 229 -0.87 22.43 -12.73
C THR A 229 0.06 22.05 -13.89
N ASN A 230 0.79 20.94 -13.76
CA ASN A 230 1.74 20.45 -14.76
C ASN A 230 1.11 19.52 -15.80
N GLN A 231 -0.12 19.05 -15.58
CA GLN A 231 -0.81 18.16 -16.52
C GLN A 231 -1.64 18.94 -17.54
N LYS A 232 -1.24 18.84 -18.82
CA LYS A 232 -1.94 19.47 -19.94
C LYS A 232 -3.33 18.88 -20.24
N ASN A 233 -3.64 17.68 -19.71
CA ASN A 233 -4.86 16.93 -20.04
C ASN A 233 -5.94 16.95 -18.94
N THR A 234 -5.81 17.77 -17.90
CA THR A 234 -6.84 17.83 -16.85
C THR A 234 -8.11 18.50 -17.39
N ALA A 235 -9.19 17.73 -17.53
CA ALA A 235 -10.41 18.16 -18.21
C ALA A 235 -11.09 19.37 -17.58
N ASN A 236 -10.89 19.66 -16.28
CA ASN A 236 -11.13 20.95 -15.62
C ASN A 236 -10.36 21.00 -14.28
N PRO A 237 -9.25 21.75 -14.17
CA PRO A 237 -8.46 21.83 -12.94
C PRO A 237 -9.25 22.32 -11.72
N VAL A 238 -10.21 23.24 -11.91
CA VAL A 238 -11.01 23.82 -10.80
C VAL A 238 -11.88 22.73 -10.17
N ILE A 239 -12.59 21.95 -11.00
CA ILE A 239 -13.40 20.81 -10.53
C ILE A 239 -12.53 19.86 -9.72
N PHE A 240 -11.38 19.48 -10.29
CA PHE A 240 -10.50 18.51 -9.66
C PHE A 240 -9.98 18.99 -8.30
N LEU A 241 -9.55 20.25 -8.18
CA LEU A 241 -9.07 20.79 -6.90
C LEU A 241 -10.14 20.73 -5.81
N TYR A 242 -11.38 21.11 -6.12
CA TYR A 242 -12.48 21.05 -5.16
C TYR A 242 -12.91 19.63 -4.83
N GLN A 243 -12.86 18.69 -5.80
CA GLN A 243 -13.05 17.26 -5.53
C GLN A 243 -12.03 16.76 -4.50
N GLN A 244 -10.75 17.08 -4.67
CA GLN A 244 -9.71 16.64 -3.76
C GLN A 244 -9.84 17.30 -2.38
N LEU A 245 -10.31 18.56 -2.31
CA LEU A 245 -10.57 19.23 -1.04
C LEU A 245 -11.73 18.54 -0.30
N SER A 246 -12.79 18.18 -1.03
CA SER A 246 -13.90 17.40 -0.49
C SER A 246 -13.46 16.02 -0.03
N ALA A 247 -12.52 15.36 -0.72
CA ALA A 247 -12.05 14.04 -0.36
C ALA A 247 -11.38 13.98 1.03
N ILE A 248 -10.81 15.10 1.51
CA ILE A 248 -10.18 15.22 2.84
C ILE A 248 -11.04 16.00 3.85
N SER A 249 -12.28 16.34 3.52
CA SER A 249 -13.17 17.12 4.40
C SER A 249 -13.32 16.49 5.79
N PHE A 250 -13.33 15.15 5.86
CA PHE A 250 -13.43 14.37 7.10
C PHE A 250 -12.31 14.69 8.11
N VAL A 251 -11.11 15.07 7.65
CA VAL A 251 -10.01 15.52 8.53
C VAL A 251 -10.19 16.99 8.92
N LEU A 252 -10.71 17.79 8.00
CA LEU A 252 -10.76 19.25 8.08
C LEU A 252 -11.95 19.80 8.88
N GLN A 253 -12.99 18.98 9.15
CA GLN A 253 -14.15 19.38 9.96
C GLN A 253 -13.77 19.96 11.32
N ARG A 254 -12.68 19.47 11.94
CA ARG A 254 -12.21 19.91 13.27
C ARG A 254 -10.96 20.80 13.22
N ARG A 255 -10.45 21.12 12.03
CA ARG A 255 -9.19 21.86 11.81
C ARG A 255 -9.44 23.03 10.86
N THR A 256 -10.13 24.03 11.39
CA THR A 256 -10.51 25.24 10.64
C THR A 256 -9.31 26.03 10.15
N ASP A 257 -8.20 26.00 10.90
CA ASP A 257 -6.89 26.57 10.58
C ASP A 257 -6.33 26.00 9.27
N ILE A 258 -6.19 24.67 9.19
CA ILE A 258 -5.64 23.98 8.03
C ILE A 258 -6.58 24.09 6.84
N TYR A 259 -7.88 23.91 7.07
CA TYR A 259 -8.88 24.08 6.01
C TYR A 259 -8.79 25.45 5.36
N LYS A 260 -8.74 26.52 6.17
CA LYS A 260 -8.67 27.89 5.66
C LYS A 260 -7.41 28.11 4.84
N LYS A 261 -6.25 27.64 5.34
CA LYS A 261 -4.98 27.71 4.60
C LYS A 261 -5.05 27.01 3.24
N LEU A 262 -5.67 25.84 3.19
CA LEU A 262 -5.86 25.09 1.95
C LEU A 262 -6.78 25.82 0.98
N VAL A 263 -7.94 26.29 1.46
CA VAL A 263 -8.88 27.08 0.65
C VAL A 263 -8.20 28.34 0.11
N ASP A 264 -7.57 29.14 0.96
CA ASP A 264 -6.86 30.37 0.54
C ASP A 264 -5.85 30.05 -0.58
N THR A 265 -5.13 28.93 -0.48
CA THR A 265 -4.19 28.48 -1.52
C THR A 265 -4.89 28.09 -2.82
N VAL A 266 -6.02 27.38 -2.73
CA VAL A 266 -6.85 26.98 -3.88
C VAL A 266 -7.40 28.22 -4.57
N GLU A 267 -7.96 29.16 -3.83
CA GLU A 267 -8.53 30.40 -4.37
C GLU A 267 -7.47 31.16 -5.17
N GLN A 268 -6.27 31.37 -4.61
CA GLN A 268 -5.16 32.03 -5.30
C GLN A 268 -4.73 31.30 -6.57
N LYS A 269 -4.68 29.96 -6.56
CA LYS A 269 -4.40 29.19 -7.77
C LYS A 269 -5.50 29.30 -8.81
N ILE A 270 -6.77 29.23 -8.38
CA ILE A 270 -7.90 29.31 -9.29
C ILE A 270 -7.90 30.63 -10.03
N LEU A 271 -7.50 31.73 -9.40
CA LEU A 271 -7.38 33.05 -10.03
C LEU A 271 -6.45 33.05 -11.27
N ASN A 272 -5.49 32.14 -11.34
CA ASN A 272 -4.58 31.99 -12.48
C ASN A 272 -5.14 31.14 -13.63
N PHE A 273 -6.23 30.40 -13.42
CA PHE A 273 -6.90 29.67 -14.51
C PHE A 273 -7.83 30.58 -15.33
N PRO A 274 -8.14 30.22 -16.59
CA PRO A 274 -9.19 30.90 -17.34
C PRO A 274 -10.54 30.90 -16.61
N GLN A 275 -11.27 32.02 -16.65
CA GLN A 275 -12.55 32.19 -15.93
C GLN A 275 -13.60 31.13 -16.33
N GLU A 276 -13.61 30.73 -17.60
CA GLU A 276 -14.53 29.71 -18.13
C GLU A 276 -14.46 28.39 -17.36
N TRP A 277 -13.29 28.04 -16.80
CA TRP A 277 -13.13 26.85 -15.97
C TRP A 277 -13.91 26.94 -14.66
N SER A 278 -13.95 28.13 -14.06
CA SER A 278 -14.73 28.38 -12.85
C SER A 278 -16.22 28.31 -13.18
N PHE A 279 -16.66 28.93 -14.28
CA PHE A 279 -18.07 28.88 -14.68
C PHE A 279 -18.55 27.44 -14.95
N LYS A 280 -17.79 26.67 -15.72
CA LYS A 280 -18.08 25.24 -15.99
C LYS A 280 -18.00 24.35 -14.75
N ALA A 281 -17.30 24.76 -13.69
CA ALA A 281 -17.21 24.00 -12.45
C ALA A 281 -18.46 24.13 -11.57
N THR A 282 -19.33 25.11 -11.83
CA THR A 282 -20.43 25.48 -10.92
C THR A 282 -21.39 24.34 -10.62
N SER A 283 -21.86 23.63 -11.65
CA SER A 283 -22.79 22.50 -11.49
C SER A 283 -22.18 21.36 -10.67
N PHE A 284 -20.88 21.11 -10.86
CA PHE A 284 -20.16 20.07 -10.13
C PHE A 284 -19.93 20.48 -8.68
N VAL A 285 -19.34 21.67 -8.45
CA VAL A 285 -19.00 22.13 -7.10
C VAL A 285 -20.26 22.38 -6.28
N GLY A 286 -21.35 22.81 -6.89
CA GLY A 286 -22.65 22.98 -6.25
C GLY A 286 -23.25 21.69 -5.66
N ALA A 287 -22.76 20.51 -6.05
CA ALA A 287 -23.15 19.22 -5.47
C ALA A 287 -22.24 18.77 -4.30
N LEU A 288 -21.21 19.54 -3.94
CA LEU A 288 -20.31 19.23 -2.83
C LEU A 288 -20.85 19.73 -1.48
N GLU A 289 -20.11 19.49 -0.40
CA GLU A 289 -20.46 19.94 0.94
C GLU A 289 -20.65 21.47 1.01
N SER A 290 -21.67 21.91 1.75
CA SER A 290 -22.10 23.31 1.82
C SER A 290 -20.97 24.31 2.16
N ARG A 291 -20.02 23.90 3.00
CA ARG A 291 -18.84 24.72 3.34
C ARG A 291 -17.98 24.98 2.10
N ILE A 292 -17.72 23.94 1.31
CA ILE A 292 -16.92 24.03 0.08
C ILE A 292 -17.66 24.85 -0.98
N VAL A 293 -18.98 24.65 -1.11
CA VAL A 293 -19.83 25.47 -1.98
C VAL A 293 -19.72 26.94 -1.61
N GLY A 294 -19.82 27.27 -0.32
CA GLY A 294 -19.72 28.64 0.17
C GLY A 294 -18.38 29.32 -0.14
N ASP A 295 -17.27 28.58 -0.10
CA ASP A 295 -15.96 29.12 -0.48
C ASP A 295 -15.82 29.29 -2.00
N PHE A 296 -16.29 28.32 -2.78
CA PHE A 296 -16.34 28.45 -4.23
C PHE A 296 -17.20 29.63 -4.69
N GLU A 297 -18.34 29.89 -4.05
CA GLU A 297 -19.20 31.04 -4.33
C GLU A 297 -18.45 32.37 -4.19
N LYS A 298 -17.54 32.51 -3.21
CA LYS A 298 -16.75 33.73 -3.04
C LYS A 298 -15.87 33.98 -4.26
N VAL A 299 -15.16 32.93 -4.71
CA VAL A 299 -14.33 32.98 -5.93
C VAL A 299 -15.19 33.29 -7.15
N LEU A 300 -16.32 32.61 -7.30
CA LEU A 300 -17.23 32.80 -8.44
C LEU A 300 -17.75 34.24 -8.50
N ARG A 301 -18.18 34.80 -7.37
CA ARG A 301 -18.62 36.21 -7.27
C ARG A 301 -17.49 37.17 -7.64
N GLN A 302 -16.26 36.93 -7.19
CA GLN A 302 -15.11 37.75 -7.58
C GLN A 302 -14.83 37.66 -9.09
N ARG A 303 -14.92 36.46 -9.67
CA ARG A 303 -14.74 36.23 -11.10
C ARG A 303 -15.83 36.87 -11.95
N LEU A 304 -17.07 36.95 -11.46
CA LEU A 304 -18.20 37.59 -12.13
C LEU A 304 -18.11 39.13 -12.12
N LYS A 305 -17.50 39.74 -11.10
CA LYS A 305 -17.34 41.20 -11.02
C LYS A 305 -16.49 41.80 -12.15
N SER A 306 -15.52 41.05 -12.67
CA SER A 306 -14.59 41.52 -13.72
C SER A 306 -15.22 41.59 -15.13
N PRO A 307 -15.97 40.57 -15.61
CA PRO A 307 -16.66 40.66 -16.89
C PRO A 307 -17.96 41.45 -16.84
N LEU A 308 -18.64 41.58 -15.68
CA LEU A 308 -19.92 42.33 -15.57
C LEU A 308 -19.75 43.85 -15.36
N SER A 309 -18.54 44.41 -15.55
CA SER A 309 -18.33 45.85 -15.38
C SER A 309 -18.77 46.62 -16.62
N ILE A 310 -19.86 47.39 -16.45
CA ILE A 310 -20.40 48.57 -17.17
C ILE A 310 -20.56 48.53 -18.71
N ASP A 311 -19.82 47.74 -19.49
CA ASP A 311 -19.92 47.70 -20.97
C ASP A 311 -20.13 46.28 -21.57
N THR A 312 -20.61 45.32 -20.77
CA THR A 312 -20.84 43.95 -21.26
C THR A 312 -22.08 43.86 -22.14
N ASN A 313 -21.90 43.55 -23.43
CA ASN A 313 -22.96 43.15 -24.37
C ASN A 313 -23.72 41.91 -23.83
N ASP A 314 -25.05 41.90 -23.92
CA ASP A 314 -25.96 40.82 -23.50
C ASP A 314 -25.47 39.42 -23.92
N ASN A 315 -24.85 39.31 -25.10
CA ASN A 315 -24.27 38.06 -25.59
C ASN A 315 -23.18 37.47 -24.68
N ALA A 316 -22.38 38.31 -24.02
CA ALA A 316 -21.36 37.87 -23.07
C ALA A 316 -21.99 37.36 -21.77
N VAL A 317 -23.06 37.99 -21.30
CA VAL A 317 -23.82 37.55 -20.13
C VAL A 317 -24.49 36.21 -20.40
N ILE A 318 -25.14 36.05 -21.57
CA ILE A 318 -25.76 34.80 -22.01
C ILE A 318 -24.72 33.67 -22.10
N LYS A 319 -23.51 33.96 -22.59
CA LYS A 319 -22.40 32.98 -22.63
C LYS A 319 -21.96 32.54 -21.23
N ILE A 320 -21.89 33.46 -20.26
CA ILE A 320 -21.55 33.10 -18.87
C ILE A 320 -22.65 32.23 -18.25
N ILE A 321 -23.91 32.61 -18.43
CA ILE A 321 -25.06 31.84 -17.93
C ILE A 321 -25.06 30.44 -18.53
N SER A 322 -24.84 30.30 -19.84
CA SER A 322 -24.82 28.98 -20.49
C SER A 322 -23.69 28.08 -19.97
N GLN A 323 -22.51 28.66 -19.70
CA GLN A 323 -21.39 27.95 -19.09
C GLN A 323 -21.69 27.50 -17.64
N ILE A 324 -22.37 28.33 -16.84
CA ILE A 324 -22.75 28.00 -15.46
C ILE A 324 -23.84 26.93 -15.44
N CYS A 325 -24.86 27.08 -16.27
CA CYS A 325 -26.00 26.16 -16.38
C CYS A 325 -25.64 24.85 -17.11
N ASN A 326 -24.42 24.74 -17.65
CA ASN A 326 -23.97 23.64 -18.49
C ASN A 326 -24.92 23.36 -19.66
N SER A 327 -25.59 24.40 -20.16
CA SER A 327 -26.45 24.34 -21.33
C SER A 327 -25.58 24.53 -22.56
N SER A 328 -25.49 23.49 -23.40
CA SER A 328 -24.91 23.59 -24.74
C SER A 328 -25.76 24.57 -25.55
N GLY A 329 -25.41 25.86 -25.51
CA GLY A 329 -26.15 26.91 -26.19
C GLY A 329 -26.06 26.74 -27.70
N SER A 330 -27.15 26.30 -28.33
CA SER A 330 -27.43 26.71 -29.70
C SER A 330 -27.59 28.23 -29.68
N PRO A 331 -26.90 28.99 -30.53
CA PRO A 331 -27.13 30.41 -30.63
C PRO A 331 -28.57 30.62 -31.12
N LEU A 332 -29.36 31.35 -30.35
CA LEU A 332 -30.61 31.94 -30.83
C LEU A 332 -30.23 33.05 -31.81
N TYR A 333 -30.15 32.71 -33.08
CA TYR A 333 -30.29 33.64 -34.20
C TYR A 333 -31.23 33.03 -35.23
#